data_AF-A0A1Y4I966-F1
#
_entry.id   AF-A0A1Y4I966-F1
#
_cell.length_a   1.000
_cell.length_b   1.000
_cell.length_c   1.000
_cell.angle_alpha   90.00
_cell.angle_beta   90.00
_cell.angle_gamma   90.00
#
_symmetry.space_group_name_H-M   'P 1'
#
loop_
_entity.id
_entity.type
_entity.pdbx_description
1 polymer ?
#
loop_
_entity_poly.entity_id
_entity_poly.type
_entity_poly.pdbx_seq_one_letter_code
_entity_poly.pdbx_strand_id
1 'polypeptide(L)'
;MNKELTSYDKIATVLFKGHEEAASLLSCRELMQKDRWMLCVSKLLEDPMTADKDLIAFLMAGCDGSCEPVSQATAYRDLAAIRRLVGNVQLAGKNWYRYMVIEAAKEGIRIAREAKDPKGIAANADKIGKYTRSDKEDDDLDRSAWEPPCFEPSDDVTLMGDDFKPIPNLEEERKSFRALFKQDHDIVDIEPITDDYGTDD
;
A
#
# COMPACT_ATOMS: atom_id res chain seq x y z
N MET A 1 -12.04 10.99 23.39
CA MET A 1 -11.45 9.88 24.18
C MET A 1 -10.48 9.14 23.27
N ASN A 2 -9.17 9.20 23.54
CA ASN A 2 -8.21 8.37 22.81
C ASN A 2 -8.43 6.92 23.23
N LYS A 3 -8.90 6.09 22.30
CA LYS A 3 -9.06 4.66 22.52
C LYS A 3 -7.66 4.05 22.58
N GLU A 4 -7.33 3.36 23.68
CA GLU A 4 -6.06 2.63 23.75
C GLU A 4 -6.00 1.62 22.60
N LEU A 5 -4.91 1.68 21.83
CA LEU A 5 -4.66 0.76 20.72
C LEU A 5 -4.44 -0.65 21.28
N THR A 6 -5.12 -1.64 20.70
CA THR A 6 -4.86 -3.04 21.05
C THR A 6 -3.48 -3.47 20.55
N SER A 7 -2.92 -4.56 21.10
CA SER A 7 -1.65 -5.11 20.59
C SER A 7 -1.71 -5.44 19.11
N TYR A 8 -2.87 -5.89 18.60
CA TYR A 8 -3.08 -6.08 17.17
C TYR A 8 -2.92 -4.76 16.39
N ASP A 9 -3.59 -3.70 16.82
CA ASP A 9 -3.57 -2.41 16.11
C ASP A 9 -2.15 -1.82 16.10
N LYS A 10 -1.43 -1.91 17.22
CA LYS A 10 -0.02 -1.49 17.30
C LYS A 10 0.85 -2.27 16.33
N ILE A 11 0.79 -3.61 16.36
CA ILE A 11 1.59 -4.45 15.47
C ILE A 11 1.25 -4.18 13.99
N ALA A 12 -0.03 -4.01 13.65
CA ALA A 12 -0.46 -3.73 12.29
C ALA A 12 0.15 -2.43 11.74
N THR A 13 0.26 -1.37 12.56
CA THR A 13 0.86 -0.08 12.13
C THR A 13 2.36 -0.16 11.82
N VAL A 14 3.07 -1.14 12.38
CA VAL A 14 4.52 -1.29 12.23
C VAL A 14 4.92 -2.61 11.56
N LEU A 15 3.96 -3.33 10.99
CA LEU A 15 4.14 -4.69 10.48
C LEU A 15 5.31 -4.79 9.49
N PHE A 16 5.40 -3.82 8.57
CA PHE A 16 6.41 -3.75 7.51
C PHE A 16 7.61 -2.88 7.87
N LYS A 17 7.65 -2.30 9.07
CA LYS A 17 8.82 -1.54 9.53
C LYS A 17 9.95 -2.49 9.90
N GLY A 18 11.19 -1.99 9.77
CA GLY A 18 12.40 -2.70 10.18
C GLY A 18 12.35 -3.10 11.66
N HIS A 19 13.14 -4.10 12.04
CA HIS A 19 13.12 -4.65 13.40
C HIS A 19 13.44 -3.58 14.45
N GLU A 20 14.48 -2.77 14.24
CA GLU A 20 14.89 -1.69 15.16
C GLU A 20 13.80 -0.62 15.34
N GLU A 21 13.20 -0.18 14.23
CA GLU A 21 12.14 0.83 14.27
C GLU A 21 10.90 0.29 14.99
N ALA A 22 10.51 -0.95 14.72
CA ALA A 22 9.40 -1.60 15.42
C ALA A 22 9.70 -1.82 16.91
N ALA A 23 10.93 -2.16 17.28
CA ALA A 23 11.34 -2.36 18.66
C ALA A 23 11.27 -1.07 19.51
N SER A 24 11.40 0.10 18.88
CA SER A 24 11.20 1.39 19.56
C SER A 24 9.72 1.70 19.88
N LEU A 25 8.78 1.03 19.19
CA LEU A 25 7.34 1.29 19.27
C LEU A 25 6.55 0.16 19.94
N LEU A 26 7.12 -1.04 20.01
CA LEU A 26 6.48 -2.24 20.55
C LEU A 26 7.19 -2.71 21.82
N SER A 27 6.43 -3.29 22.76
CA SER A 27 7.03 -4.06 23.84
C SER A 27 7.74 -5.32 23.31
N CYS A 28 8.69 -5.86 24.07
CA CYS A 28 9.38 -7.11 23.71
C CYS A 28 8.39 -8.25 23.35
N ARG A 29 7.30 -8.38 24.12
CA ARG A 29 6.25 -9.36 23.84
C ARG A 29 5.53 -9.10 22.51
N GLU A 30 5.20 -7.85 22.21
CA GLU A 30 4.54 -7.47 20.95
C GLU A 30 5.48 -7.64 19.75
N LEU A 31 6.79 -7.40 19.94
CA LEU A 31 7.80 -7.64 18.93
C LEU A 31 7.92 -9.13 18.59
N MET A 32 7.98 -10.01 19.59
CA MET A 32 7.94 -11.46 19.37
C MET A 32 6.64 -11.93 18.70
N GLN A 33 5.51 -11.25 18.96
CA GLN A 33 4.25 -11.51 18.25
C GLN A 33 4.34 -11.08 16.79
N LYS A 34 4.85 -9.87 16.51
CA LYS A 34 5.09 -9.37 15.16
C LYS A 34 5.96 -10.33 14.34
N ASP A 35 7.10 -10.75 14.88
CA ASP A 35 8.06 -11.61 14.17
C ASP A 35 7.40 -12.94 13.78
N ARG A 36 6.68 -13.57 14.72
CA ARG A 36 5.93 -14.80 14.47
C ARG A 36 4.82 -14.62 13.44
N TRP A 37 4.08 -13.51 13.50
CA TRP A 37 3.04 -13.21 12.50
C TRP A 37 3.64 -13.02 11.12
N MET A 38 4.76 -12.30 11.00
CA MET A 38 5.48 -12.10 9.74
C MET A 38 5.97 -13.42 9.14
N LEU A 39 6.48 -14.34 9.95
CA LEU A 39 6.88 -15.67 9.49
C LEU A 39 5.68 -16.48 8.94
N CYS A 40 4.54 -16.44 9.61
CA CYS A 40 3.33 -17.09 9.10
C CYS A 40 2.81 -16.43 7.83
N VAL A 41 2.87 -15.11 7.72
CA VAL A 41 2.52 -14.39 6.49
C VAL A 41 3.47 -14.81 5.36
N SER A 42 4.78 -14.89 5.61
CA SER A 42 5.75 -15.39 4.62
C SER A 42 5.39 -16.80 4.15
N LYS A 43 5.09 -17.72 5.08
CA LYS A 43 4.67 -19.09 4.75
C LYS A 43 3.40 -19.13 3.91
N LEU A 44 2.44 -18.25 4.20
CA LEU A 44 1.22 -18.09 3.41
C LEU A 44 1.46 -17.47 2.03
N LEU A 45 2.51 -16.65 1.85
CA LEU A 45 2.88 -16.11 0.55
C LEU A 45 3.60 -17.16 -0.31
N GLU A 46 4.37 -18.06 0.30
CA GLU A 46 5.00 -19.20 -0.36
C GLU A 46 3.98 -20.23 -0.84
N ASP A 47 2.99 -20.55 0.00
CA ASP A 47 1.84 -21.37 -0.37
C ASP A 47 0.55 -20.85 0.27
N PRO A 48 -0.26 -20.07 -0.48
CA PRO A 48 -1.55 -19.57 -0.03
C PRO A 48 -2.56 -20.66 0.34
N MET A 49 -2.33 -21.91 -0.06
CA MET A 49 -3.15 -23.06 0.27
C MET A 49 -2.75 -23.75 1.59
N THR A 50 -1.72 -23.25 2.28
CA THR A 50 -1.32 -23.78 3.60
C THR A 50 -2.53 -23.85 4.53
N ALA A 51 -2.84 -25.05 5.01
CA ALA A 51 -4.00 -25.27 5.86
C ALA A 51 -3.76 -24.67 7.26
N ASP A 52 -4.84 -24.26 7.92
CA ASP A 52 -4.78 -23.68 9.27
C ASP A 52 -4.07 -24.62 10.27
N LYS A 53 -4.33 -25.92 10.17
CA LYS A 53 -3.67 -26.94 11.01
C LYS A 53 -2.14 -26.92 10.88
N ASP A 54 -1.64 -26.64 9.68
CA ASP A 54 -0.21 -26.65 9.36
C ASP A 54 0.45 -25.36 9.85
N LEU A 55 -0.24 -24.21 9.75
CA LEU A 55 0.19 -22.97 10.39
C LEU A 55 0.22 -23.08 11.91
N ILE A 56 -0.78 -23.71 12.51
CA ILE A 56 -0.82 -23.95 13.96
C ILE A 56 0.34 -24.84 14.38
N ALA A 57 0.60 -25.94 13.65
CA ALA A 57 1.73 -26.82 13.92
C ALA A 57 3.07 -26.07 13.78
N PHE A 58 3.22 -25.24 12.76
CA PHE A 58 4.39 -24.39 12.53
C PHE A 58 4.63 -23.40 13.68
N LEU A 59 3.58 -22.73 14.16
CA LEU A 59 3.64 -21.84 15.33
C LEU A 59 4.05 -22.59 16.60
N MET A 60 3.42 -23.75 16.84
CA MET A 60 3.69 -24.57 18.02
C MET A 60 5.09 -25.20 17.99
N ALA A 61 5.69 -25.37 16.81
CA ALA A 61 7.05 -25.86 16.65
C ALA A 61 8.13 -24.76 16.73
N GLY A 62 7.74 -23.49 16.95
CA GLY A 62 8.69 -22.37 17.03
C GLY A 62 9.13 -21.85 15.66
N CYS A 63 8.27 -21.93 14.64
CA CYS A 63 8.52 -21.40 13.30
C CYS A 63 9.86 -21.87 12.72
N ASP A 64 10.08 -23.19 12.72
CA ASP A 64 11.33 -23.84 12.29
C ASP A 64 12.59 -23.36 13.03
N GLY A 65 12.44 -23.03 14.32
CA GLY A 65 13.53 -22.55 15.18
C GLY A 65 13.80 -21.05 15.09
N SER A 66 13.01 -20.32 14.31
CA SER A 66 13.13 -18.86 14.18
C SER A 66 12.45 -18.10 15.32
N CYS A 67 11.61 -18.77 16.11
CA CYS A 67 10.89 -18.20 17.25
C CYS A 67 10.76 -19.22 18.39
N GLU A 68 10.46 -18.73 19.58
CA GLU A 68 10.07 -19.60 20.70
C GLU A 68 8.73 -20.33 20.40
N PRO A 69 8.64 -21.64 20.68
CA PRO A 69 7.40 -22.40 20.60
C PRO A 69 6.26 -21.76 21.40
N VAL A 70 5.06 -21.70 20.81
CA VAL A 70 3.88 -21.19 21.50
C VAL A 70 2.89 -22.28 21.87
N SER A 71 2.10 -22.03 22.92
CA SER A 71 0.99 -22.93 23.28
C SER A 71 -0.09 -22.96 22.19
N GLN A 72 -0.83 -24.06 22.11
CA GLN A 72 -1.92 -24.23 21.14
C GLN A 72 -2.94 -23.07 21.20
N ALA A 73 -3.33 -22.64 22.41
CA ALA A 73 -4.25 -21.51 22.59
C ALA A 73 -3.68 -20.19 22.05
N THR A 74 -2.37 -20.01 22.10
CA THR A 74 -1.70 -18.82 21.54
C THR A 74 -1.61 -18.92 20.02
N ALA A 75 -1.28 -20.10 19.48
CA ALA A 75 -1.25 -20.33 18.04
C ALA A 75 -2.59 -20.02 17.36
N TYR A 76 -3.73 -20.43 17.94
CA TYR A 76 -5.06 -20.07 17.42
C TYR A 76 -5.34 -18.57 17.46
N ARG A 77 -4.93 -17.86 18.52
CA ARG A 77 -5.08 -16.39 18.60
C ARG A 77 -4.23 -15.68 17.55
N ASP A 78 -3.01 -16.14 17.34
CA ASP A 78 -2.12 -15.60 16.31
C ASP A 78 -2.69 -15.84 14.92
N LEU A 79 -3.17 -17.05 14.64
CA LEU A 79 -3.79 -17.38 13.35
C LEU A 79 -4.97 -16.45 13.04
N ALA A 80 -5.83 -16.17 14.03
CA ALA A 80 -6.94 -15.24 13.87
C ALA A 80 -6.45 -13.81 13.52
N ALA A 81 -5.39 -13.34 14.17
CA ALA A 81 -4.77 -12.05 13.85
C ALA A 81 -4.15 -12.03 12.45
N ILE A 82 -3.41 -13.09 12.08
CA ILE A 82 -2.79 -13.23 10.76
C ILE A 82 -3.84 -13.24 9.65
N ARG A 83 -4.95 -13.98 9.81
CA ARG A 83 -6.06 -13.99 8.84
C ARG A 83 -6.69 -12.60 8.68
N ARG A 84 -6.75 -11.82 9.75
CA ARG A 84 -7.20 -10.42 9.70
C ARG A 84 -6.21 -9.52 8.95
N LEU A 85 -4.89 -9.76 9.08
CA LEU A 85 -3.84 -9.01 8.36
C LEU A 85 -3.81 -9.32 6.86
N VAL A 86 -3.91 -10.60 6.49
CA VAL A 86 -3.79 -11.04 5.09
C VAL A 86 -5.09 -10.81 4.29
N GLY A 87 -6.24 -10.77 4.97
CA GLY A 87 -7.54 -10.58 4.32
C GLY A 87 -8.04 -11.84 3.60
N ASN A 88 -8.93 -11.66 2.61
CA ASN A 88 -9.59 -12.78 1.93
C ASN A 88 -8.66 -13.48 0.91
N VAL A 89 -7.96 -14.51 1.38
CA VAL A 89 -7.03 -15.35 0.61
C VAL A 89 -7.72 -16.20 -0.48
N GLN A 90 -9.07 -16.29 -0.54
CA GLN A 90 -9.73 -17.11 -1.58
C GLN A 90 -9.47 -16.61 -3.00
N LEU A 91 -9.39 -15.29 -3.21
CA LEU A 91 -8.99 -14.71 -4.49
C LEU A 91 -7.50 -15.01 -4.78
N ALA A 92 -6.68 -15.05 -3.73
CA ALA A 92 -5.27 -15.43 -3.82
C ALA A 92 -5.10 -16.90 -4.25
N GLY A 93 -5.99 -17.82 -3.83
CA GLY A 93 -5.94 -19.23 -4.24
C GLY A 93 -6.05 -19.43 -5.75
N LYS A 94 -7.01 -18.77 -6.42
CA LYS A 94 -7.15 -18.87 -7.89
C LYS A 94 -5.94 -18.27 -8.62
N ASN A 95 -5.45 -17.13 -8.14
CA ASN A 95 -4.27 -16.46 -8.71
C ASN A 95 -2.99 -17.27 -8.46
N TRP A 96 -2.89 -17.96 -7.33
CA TRP A 96 -1.81 -18.88 -7.03
C TRP A 96 -1.78 -20.08 -7.96
N TYR A 97 -2.91 -20.74 -8.17
CA TYR A 97 -2.99 -21.83 -9.17
C TYR A 97 -2.62 -21.34 -10.57
N ARG A 98 -3.05 -20.12 -10.94
CA ARG A 98 -2.65 -19.50 -12.21
C ARG A 98 -1.13 -19.32 -12.28
N TYR A 99 -0.50 -18.80 -11.23
CA TYR A 99 0.95 -18.67 -11.13
C TYR A 99 1.65 -20.02 -11.27
N MET A 100 1.25 -21.05 -10.50
CA MET A 100 1.85 -22.38 -10.58
C MET A 100 1.76 -22.99 -11.98
N VAL A 101 0.61 -22.86 -12.65
CA VAL A 101 0.44 -23.35 -14.02
C VAL A 101 1.33 -22.58 -15.00
N ILE A 102 1.48 -21.26 -14.83
CA ILE A 102 2.36 -20.44 -15.66
C ILE A 102 3.83 -20.84 -15.46
N GLU A 103 4.29 -21.02 -14.22
CA GLU A 103 5.66 -21.45 -13.93
C GLU A 103 5.94 -22.85 -14.48
N ALA A 104 5.02 -23.80 -14.31
CA ALA A 104 5.13 -25.12 -14.91
C ALA A 104 5.18 -25.06 -16.45
N ALA A 105 4.39 -24.17 -17.07
CA ALA A 105 4.41 -23.98 -18.52
C ALA A 105 5.72 -23.34 -19.01
N LYS A 106 6.30 -22.38 -18.26
CA LYS A 106 7.62 -21.79 -18.57
C LYS A 106 8.70 -22.87 -18.57
N GLU A 107 8.70 -23.72 -17.55
CA GLU A 107 9.62 -24.85 -17.46
C GLU A 107 9.38 -25.87 -18.58
N GLY A 108 8.12 -26.16 -18.90
CA GLY A 108 7.76 -26.98 -20.05
C GLY A 108 8.28 -26.44 -21.38
N ILE A 109 8.27 -25.12 -21.58
CA ILE A 109 8.88 -24.46 -22.75
C ILE A 109 10.40 -24.66 -22.76
N ARG A 110 11.07 -24.56 -21.60
CA ARG A 110 12.52 -24.79 -21.49
C ARG A 110 12.87 -26.21 -21.96
N ILE A 111 12.19 -27.21 -21.42
CA ILE A 111 12.37 -28.63 -21.77
C ILE A 111 12.07 -28.86 -23.26
N ALA A 112 10.99 -28.29 -23.79
CA ALA A 112 10.62 -28.43 -25.20
C ALA A 112 11.64 -27.77 -26.15
N ARG A 113 12.27 -26.65 -25.76
CA ARG A 113 13.38 -26.05 -26.53
C ARG A 113 14.59 -26.97 -26.58
N GLU A 114 14.98 -27.57 -25.45
CA GLU A 114 16.10 -28.51 -25.39
C GLU A 114 15.85 -29.75 -26.25
N ALA A 115 14.62 -30.26 -26.24
CA ALA A 115 14.18 -31.37 -27.08
C ALA A 115 13.92 -30.98 -28.55
N LYS A 116 14.02 -29.70 -28.92
CA LYS A 116 13.64 -29.16 -30.24
C LYS A 116 12.22 -29.56 -30.67
N ASP A 117 11.28 -29.60 -29.73
CA ASP A 117 9.88 -29.92 -29.97
C ASP A 117 9.03 -28.64 -30.11
N PRO A 118 8.75 -28.18 -31.35
CA PRO A 118 7.94 -26.99 -31.58
C PRO A 118 6.48 -27.17 -31.13
N LYS A 119 5.95 -28.41 -31.09
CA LYS A 119 4.58 -28.66 -30.62
C LYS A 119 4.51 -28.50 -29.10
N GLY A 120 5.51 -28.98 -28.38
CA GLY A 120 5.65 -28.78 -26.94
C GLY A 120 5.76 -27.30 -26.57
N ILE A 121 6.51 -26.51 -27.35
CA ILE A 121 6.60 -25.05 -27.13
C ILE A 121 5.22 -24.40 -27.33
N ALA A 122 4.54 -24.68 -28.44
CA ALA A 122 3.23 -24.09 -28.76
C ALA A 122 2.17 -24.46 -27.71
N ALA A 123 2.12 -25.72 -27.28
CA ALA A 123 1.16 -26.18 -26.29
C ALA A 123 1.33 -25.50 -24.93
N ASN A 124 2.57 -25.29 -24.47
CA ASN A 124 2.82 -24.58 -23.21
C ASN A 124 2.57 -23.07 -23.33
N ALA A 125 2.90 -22.45 -24.48
CA ALA A 125 2.60 -21.05 -24.74
C ALA A 125 1.08 -20.77 -24.75
N ASP A 126 0.28 -21.68 -25.32
CA ASP A 126 -1.20 -21.64 -25.27
C ASP A 126 -1.73 -21.63 -23.82
N LYS A 127 -1.16 -22.45 -22.94
CA LYS A 127 -1.51 -22.44 -21.51
C LYS A 127 -1.21 -21.10 -20.87
N ILE A 128 -0.04 -20.53 -21.13
CA ILE A 128 0.30 -19.19 -20.62
C ILE A 128 -0.72 -18.16 -21.09
N GLY A 129 -1.05 -18.12 -22.38
CA GLY A 129 -2.06 -17.21 -22.93
C GLY A 129 -3.43 -17.35 -22.24
N LYS A 130 -3.94 -18.57 -22.15
CA LYS A 130 -5.24 -18.87 -21.53
C LYS A 130 -5.31 -18.49 -20.05
N TYR A 131 -4.26 -18.81 -19.29
CA TYR A 131 -4.23 -18.55 -17.84
C TYR A 131 -3.92 -17.10 -17.51
N THR A 132 -3.25 -16.36 -18.40
CA THR A 132 -3.10 -14.90 -18.28
C THR A 132 -4.31 -14.11 -18.78
N ARG A 133 -5.30 -14.76 -19.40
CA ARG A 133 -6.41 -14.13 -20.14
C ARG A 133 -5.94 -13.27 -21.33
N SER A 134 -4.76 -13.54 -21.89
CA SER A 134 -4.26 -12.81 -23.06
C SER A 134 -5.14 -13.03 -24.31
N ASP A 135 -6.01 -14.04 -24.28
CA ASP A 135 -7.01 -14.36 -25.31
C ASP A 135 -8.34 -13.62 -25.11
N LYS A 136 -8.51 -12.87 -24.02
CA LYS A 136 -9.75 -12.16 -23.69
C LYS A 136 -9.57 -10.65 -23.81
N GLU A 137 -10.67 -9.95 -24.01
CA GLU A 137 -10.70 -8.49 -23.91
C GLU A 137 -10.33 -8.06 -22.48
N ASP A 138 -9.60 -6.95 -22.39
CA ASP A 138 -9.28 -6.32 -21.13
C ASP A 138 -10.56 -5.78 -20.51
N ASP A 139 -10.70 -5.95 -19.19
CA ASP A 139 -11.85 -5.40 -18.48
C ASP A 139 -11.70 -3.86 -18.45
N ASP A 140 -12.67 -3.13 -19.01
CA ASP A 140 -12.66 -1.67 -18.96
C ASP A 140 -12.61 -1.19 -17.51
N LEU A 141 -11.66 -0.31 -17.20
CA LEU A 141 -11.58 0.32 -15.88
C LEU A 141 -12.82 1.21 -15.70
N ASP A 142 -13.60 0.96 -14.66
CA ASP A 142 -14.70 1.85 -14.29
C ASP A 142 -14.12 3.19 -13.80
N ARG A 143 -14.19 4.19 -14.69
CA ARG A 143 -13.73 5.56 -14.43
C ARG A 143 -14.87 6.47 -13.97
N SER A 144 -16.07 5.94 -13.72
CA SER A 144 -17.23 6.76 -13.36
C SER A 144 -17.04 7.54 -12.06
N ALA A 145 -16.19 7.04 -11.17
CA ALA A 145 -15.84 7.69 -9.90
C ALA A 145 -14.57 8.55 -9.97
N TRP A 146 -13.95 8.71 -11.14
CA TRP A 146 -12.75 9.52 -11.28
C TRP A 146 -13.14 10.97 -11.51
N GLU A 147 -13.07 11.75 -10.45
CA GLU A 147 -13.24 13.20 -10.53
C GLU A 147 -11.86 13.87 -10.64
N PRO A 148 -11.65 14.79 -11.60
CA PRO A 148 -10.47 15.65 -11.59
C PRO A 148 -10.37 16.37 -10.24
N PRO A 149 -9.17 16.58 -9.70
CA PRO A 149 -9.01 17.38 -8.49
C PRO A 149 -9.59 18.78 -8.72
N CYS A 150 -10.44 19.24 -7.79
CA CYS A 150 -10.89 20.62 -7.78
C CYS A 150 -9.75 21.48 -7.22
N PHE A 151 -9.15 22.32 -8.06
CA PHE A 151 -8.23 23.35 -7.61
C PHE A 151 -9.01 24.63 -7.38
N GLU A 152 -9.37 24.91 -6.13
CA GLU A 152 -9.85 26.24 -5.76
C GLU A 152 -8.62 27.13 -5.50
N PRO A 153 -8.45 28.24 -6.26
CA PRO A 153 -7.47 29.25 -5.91
C PRO A 153 -7.78 29.77 -4.51
N SER A 154 -6.81 29.69 -3.60
CA SER A 154 -6.96 30.17 -2.23
C SER A 154 -5.83 31.13 -1.91
N ASP A 155 -6.20 32.26 -1.31
CA ASP A 155 -5.27 33.26 -0.81
C ASP A 155 -4.69 32.89 0.57
N ASP A 156 -5.11 31.75 1.14
CA ASP A 156 -4.61 31.26 2.41
C ASP A 156 -3.22 30.64 2.26
N VAL A 157 -2.21 31.42 2.64
CA VAL A 157 -0.79 31.01 2.60
C VAL A 157 -0.49 29.79 3.47
N THR A 158 -1.32 29.49 4.48
CA THR A 158 -1.11 28.32 5.35
C THR A 158 -1.32 26.99 4.62
N LEU A 159 -2.04 27.02 3.48
CA LEU A 159 -2.21 25.85 2.61
C LEU A 159 -0.89 25.43 1.92
N MET A 160 0.14 26.28 1.91
CA MET A 160 1.46 25.96 1.37
C MET A 160 2.42 25.30 2.40
N GLY A 161 1.95 25.05 3.62
CA GLY A 161 2.68 24.37 4.69
C GLY A 161 3.11 25.27 5.85
N ASP A 162 3.69 24.66 6.89
CA ASP A 162 3.95 25.31 8.19
C ASP A 162 4.95 26.47 8.16
N ASP A 163 5.79 26.54 7.12
CA ASP A 163 6.78 27.59 6.94
C ASP A 163 6.17 28.92 6.46
N PHE A 164 4.96 28.90 5.91
CA PHE A 164 4.26 30.09 5.41
C PHE A 164 3.28 30.61 6.47
N LYS A 165 3.63 31.74 7.08
CA LYS A 165 2.81 32.38 8.12
C LYS A 165 2.14 33.64 7.58
N PRO A 166 0.85 33.88 7.92
CA PRO A 166 0.18 35.12 7.59
C PRO A 166 0.91 36.33 8.16
N ILE A 167 1.05 37.38 7.36
CA ILE A 167 1.61 38.67 7.82
C ILE A 167 0.52 39.40 8.61
N PRO A 168 0.72 39.72 9.91
CA PRO A 168 -0.34 40.29 10.75
C PRO A 168 -0.88 41.63 10.26
N ASN A 169 0.01 42.51 9.77
CA ASN A 169 -0.33 43.86 9.30
C ASN A 169 -0.08 44.02 7.80
N LEU A 170 -0.65 43.10 7.00
CA LEU A 170 -0.39 43.00 5.56
C LEU A 170 -0.55 44.35 4.81
N GLU A 171 -1.59 45.12 5.12
CA GLU A 171 -1.84 46.40 4.44
C GLU A 171 -0.83 47.51 4.79
N GLU A 172 -0.34 47.52 6.03
CA GLU A 172 0.71 48.46 6.44
C GLU A 172 2.04 48.11 5.76
N GLU A 173 2.37 46.83 5.68
CA GLU A 173 3.55 46.33 4.96
C GLU A 173 3.43 46.58 3.44
N ARG A 174 2.24 46.38 2.85
CA ARG A 174 1.99 46.77 1.44
C ARG A 174 2.27 48.26 1.22
N LYS A 175 1.87 49.12 2.16
CA LYS A 175 2.10 50.57 2.08
C LYS A 175 3.58 50.94 2.26
N SER A 176 4.28 50.28 3.19
CA SER A 176 5.71 50.49 3.42
C SER A 176 6.52 50.09 2.18
N PHE A 177 6.18 48.94 1.59
CA PHE A 177 6.85 48.41 0.41
C PHE A 177 6.60 49.30 -0.81
N ARG A 178 5.35 49.73 -1.05
CA ARG A 178 5.05 50.72 -2.11
C ARG A 178 5.79 52.03 -1.93
N ALA A 179 6.04 52.47 -0.70
CA ALA A 179 6.79 53.70 -0.43
C ALA A 179 8.28 53.60 -0.80
N LEU A 180 8.89 52.42 -0.71
CA LEU A 180 10.29 52.20 -1.12
C LEU A 180 10.51 52.42 -2.63
N PHE A 181 9.49 52.11 -3.42
CA PHE A 181 9.56 52.06 -4.88
C PHE A 181 8.83 53.22 -5.58
N LYS A 182 8.35 54.20 -4.81
CA LYS A 182 7.50 55.31 -5.28
C LYS A 182 8.16 56.24 -6.32
N GLN A 183 9.47 56.15 -6.52
CA GLN A 183 10.23 56.97 -7.47
C GLN A 183 10.63 56.21 -8.75
N ASP A 184 10.35 54.92 -8.83
CA ASP A 184 10.71 54.11 -10.00
C ASP A 184 9.60 54.18 -11.05
N HIS A 185 9.93 54.68 -12.24
CA HIS A 185 8.96 54.90 -13.32
C HIS A 185 8.50 53.61 -14.01
N ASP A 186 9.19 52.49 -13.75
CA ASP A 186 8.90 51.19 -14.36
C ASP A 186 7.90 50.35 -13.54
N ILE A 187 7.39 50.87 -12.41
CA ILE A 187 6.51 50.14 -11.50
C ILE A 187 5.07 50.61 -11.67
N VAL A 188 4.21 49.67 -12.07
CA VAL A 188 2.78 49.89 -12.29
C VAL A 188 1.98 49.18 -11.19
N ASP A 189 1.14 49.94 -10.47
CA ASP A 189 0.16 49.35 -9.55
C ASP A 189 -0.91 48.59 -10.35
N ILE A 190 -1.09 47.31 -10.05
CA ILE A 190 -2.16 46.49 -10.61
C ILE A 190 -3.31 46.49 -9.60
N GLU A 191 -4.51 46.83 -10.05
CA GLU A 191 -5.70 46.76 -9.20
C GLU A 191 -6.01 45.29 -8.87
N PRO A 192 -6.38 44.97 -7.61
CA PRO A 192 -6.79 43.63 -7.25
C PRO A 192 -8.01 43.24 -8.09
N ILE A 193 -8.00 42.02 -8.62
CA ILE A 193 -9.16 41.43 -9.27
C ILE A 193 -10.22 41.28 -8.18
N THR A 194 -11.26 42.09 -8.23
CA THR A 194 -12.42 41.96 -7.35
C THR A 194 -13.35 40.92 -7.94
N ASP A 195 -13.71 39.90 -7.16
CA ASP A 195 -14.73 38.91 -7.51
C ASP A 195 -16.15 39.52 -7.52
N ASP A 196 -16.37 40.58 -8.29
CA ASP A 196 -17.70 41.00 -8.69
C ASP A 196 -18.07 40.21 -9.95
N TYR A 197 -18.30 38.91 -9.77
CA TYR A 197 -19.15 38.19 -10.70
C TYR A 197 -20.55 38.78 -10.53
N GLY A 198 -20.87 39.75 -11.37
CA GLY A 198 -22.20 40.31 -11.48
C GLY A 198 -23.22 39.18 -11.45
N THR A 199 -24.12 39.24 -10.48
CA THR A 199 -25.38 38.50 -10.53
C THR A 199 -26.16 39.07 -11.71
N ASP A 200 -25.92 38.53 -12.90
CA ASP A 200 -26.82 38.69 -14.04
C ASP A 200 -28.09 37.86 -13.74
N ASP A 201 -29.18 38.56 -13.46
CA ASP A 201 -30.57 38.07 -13.51
C ASP A 201 -30.95 37.55 -14.92
#